data_AF-A0A2D9BAW4-F1
#
_entry.id   AF-A0A2D9BAW4-F1
#
_cell.length_a   1.000
_cell.length_b   1.000
_cell.length_c   1.000
_cell.angle_alpha   90.00
_cell.angle_beta   90.00
_cell.angle_gamma   90.00
#
_symmetry.space_group_name_H-M   'P 1'
#
loop_
_entity.id
_entity.type
_entity.pdbx_description
1 polymer ?
#
loop_
_entity_poly.entity_id
_entity_poly.type
_entity_poly.pdbx_seq_one_letter_code
_entity_poly.pdbx_strand_id
1 'polypeptide(L)'
;MFNNFFCVNYEIITKVFRNKDYPFLSTILSLVIYQFFTVLFIIDFITFQILKRRDIIMEREITYGIILISLLIISNYVFFSHNNRSMKIWNEYLNYNKSKRMKYRLFSYILMITIIILNVFAVYSLRNNIYWF
;
A
#
# COMPACT_ATOMS: atom_id res chain seq x y z
N MET A 1 7.71 -8.52 -2.11
CA MET A 1 6.63 -8.05 -1.20
C MET A 1 5.40 -7.59 -1.97
N PHE A 2 5.52 -6.59 -2.86
CA PHE A 2 4.38 -6.04 -3.61
C PHE A 2 3.65 -7.07 -4.50
N ASN A 3 4.36 -8.04 -5.08
CA ASN A 3 3.72 -9.14 -5.83
C ASN A 3 2.79 -10.00 -4.94
N ASN A 4 3.21 -10.31 -3.71
CA ASN A 4 2.39 -11.07 -2.77
C ASN A 4 1.19 -10.25 -2.31
N PHE A 5 1.41 -8.95 -2.06
CA PHE A 5 0.35 -8.01 -1.70
C PHE A 5 -0.66 -7.86 -2.83
N PHE A 6 -0.19 -7.75 -4.08
CA PHE A 6 -1.01 -7.76 -5.29
C PHE A 6 -1.85 -9.05 -5.35
N CYS A 7 -1.26 -10.24 -5.22
CA CYS A 7 -2.01 -11.50 -5.29
C CYS A 7 -3.05 -11.66 -4.18
N VAL A 8 -2.74 -11.24 -2.96
CA VAL A 8 -3.71 -11.31 -1.84
C VAL A 8 -4.88 -10.37 -2.10
N ASN A 9 -4.62 -9.12 -2.53
CA ASN A 9 -5.67 -8.18 -2.88
C ASN A 9 -6.48 -8.65 -4.10
N TYR A 10 -5.80 -9.15 -5.14
CA TYR A 10 -6.42 -9.71 -6.33
C TYR A 10 -7.34 -10.88 -5.97
N GLU A 11 -6.90 -11.77 -5.08
CA GLU A 11 -7.71 -12.89 -4.58
C GLU A 11 -8.95 -12.42 -3.80
N ILE A 12 -8.83 -11.38 -2.97
CA ILE A 12 -9.95 -10.83 -2.21
C ILE A 12 -10.96 -10.17 -3.16
N ILE A 13 -10.46 -9.32 -4.07
CA ILE A 13 -11.29 -8.60 -5.03
C ILE A 13 -11.99 -9.56 -5.98
N THR A 14 -11.31 -10.59 -6.50
CA THR A 14 -11.93 -11.60 -7.37
C THR A 14 -12.99 -12.44 -6.64
N LYS A 15 -12.84 -12.73 -5.34
CA LYS A 15 -13.86 -13.41 -4.54
C LYS A 15 -15.10 -12.56 -4.31
N VAL A 16 -14.92 -11.25 -4.12
CA VAL A 16 -16.01 -10.29 -3.90
C VAL A 16 -16.73 -9.95 -5.21
N PHE A 17 -15.97 -9.69 -6.28
CA PHE A 17 -16.47 -9.25 -7.58
C PHE A 17 -16.45 -10.37 -8.61
N ARG A 18 -17.09 -11.50 -8.29
CA ARG A 18 -17.06 -12.81 -8.98
C ARG A 18 -17.14 -12.82 -10.53
N ASN A 19 -17.37 -11.71 -11.23
CA ASN A 19 -17.71 -11.74 -12.65
C ASN A 19 -17.45 -10.50 -13.52
N LYS A 20 -16.48 -9.62 -13.25
CA LYS A 20 -16.23 -8.49 -14.18
C LYS A 20 -14.77 -8.12 -14.30
N ASP A 21 -14.38 -7.62 -15.47
CA ASP A 21 -13.04 -7.16 -15.92
C ASP A 21 -12.35 -6.08 -15.06
N TYR A 22 -12.92 -5.73 -13.90
CA TYR A 22 -12.39 -4.76 -12.94
C TYR A 22 -11.37 -5.26 -11.89
N PRO A 23 -10.94 -6.56 -11.78
CA PRO A 23 -10.14 -6.95 -10.62
C PRO A 23 -8.74 -6.34 -10.68
N PHE A 24 -8.21 -6.08 -11.88
CA PHE A 24 -6.86 -5.58 -12.07
C PHE A 24 -6.67 -4.15 -11.60
N LEU A 25 -7.49 -3.21 -12.10
CA LEU A 25 -7.40 -1.80 -11.72
C LEU A 25 -7.71 -1.59 -10.22
N SER A 26 -8.73 -2.26 -9.68
CA SER A 26 -9.05 -2.18 -8.26
C SER A 26 -7.92 -2.74 -7.38
N THR A 27 -7.21 -3.77 -7.83
CA THR A 27 -6.03 -4.30 -7.12
C THR A 27 -4.88 -3.30 -7.16
N ILE A 28 -4.65 -2.64 -8.31
CA ILE A 28 -3.65 -1.57 -8.42
C ILE A 28 -3.98 -0.42 -7.47
N LEU A 29 -5.24 0.06 -7.46
CA LEU A 29 -5.67 1.13 -6.58
C LEU A 29 -5.47 0.77 -5.11
N SER A 30 -5.82 -0.45 -4.70
CA SER A 30 -5.62 -0.93 -3.33
C SER A 30 -4.13 -0.94 -2.94
N LEU A 31 -3.27 -1.36 -3.85
CA LEU A 31 -1.82 -1.39 -3.64
C LEU A 31 -1.21 0.02 -3.61
N VAL A 32 -1.71 0.94 -4.44
CA VAL A 32 -1.33 2.36 -4.45
C VAL A 32 -1.72 3.03 -3.14
N ILE A 33 -2.92 2.80 -2.63
CA ILE A 33 -3.38 3.36 -1.35
C ILE A 33 -2.42 2.93 -0.24
N TYR A 34 -2.07 1.63 -0.20
CA TYR A 34 -1.10 1.11 0.76
C TYR A 34 0.28 1.78 0.62
N GLN A 35 0.81 1.89 -0.60
CA GLN A 35 2.10 2.54 -0.84
C GLN A 35 2.08 4.02 -0.46
N PHE A 36 1.00 4.73 -0.79
CA PHE A 36 0.81 6.14 -0.47
C PHE A 36 0.84 6.39 1.03
N PHE A 37 0.05 5.63 1.82
CA PHE A 37 0.08 5.74 3.29
C PHE A 37 1.43 5.33 3.90
N THR A 38 2.15 4.40 3.27
CA THR A 38 3.50 4.05 3.72
C THR A 38 4.47 5.21 3.52
N VAL A 39 4.44 5.84 2.33
CA VAL A 39 5.30 6.97 2.01
C VAL A 39 4.96 8.18 2.87
N LEU A 40 3.67 8.49 3.06
CA LEU A 40 3.24 9.55 3.97
C LEU A 40 3.77 9.32 5.38
N PHE A 41 3.59 8.12 5.94
CA PHE A 41 4.14 7.79 7.25
C PHE A 41 5.65 8.02 7.32
N ILE A 42 6.42 7.57 6.33
CA ILE A 42 7.88 7.74 6.31
C ILE A 42 8.25 9.22 6.30
N ILE A 43 7.59 10.02 5.45
CA ILE A 43 7.91 11.45 5.35
C ILE A 43 7.55 12.18 6.64
N ASP A 44 6.36 11.93 7.19
CA ASP A 44 5.90 12.55 8.42
C ASP A 44 6.78 12.14 9.60
N PHE A 45 7.16 10.86 9.66
CA PHE A 45 8.12 10.35 10.65
C PHE A 45 9.47 11.06 10.55
N ILE A 46 10.07 11.15 9.36
CA ILE A 46 11.37 11.83 9.18
C ILE A 46 11.25 13.32 9.56
N THR A 47 10.22 14.00 9.06
CA THR A 47 10.05 15.44 9.24
C THR A 47 9.82 15.80 10.70
N PHE A 48 8.93 15.07 11.37
CA PHE A 48 8.52 15.37 12.72
C PHE A 48 9.41 14.70 13.79
N GLN A 49 9.67 13.40 13.67
CA GLN A 49 10.43 12.66 14.70
C GLN A 49 11.94 12.92 14.61
N ILE A 50 12.49 13.02 13.39
CA ILE A 50 13.95 13.18 13.20
C ILE A 50 14.35 14.65 13.08
N LEU A 51 13.70 15.39 12.18
CA LEU A 51 14.06 16.78 11.89
C LEU A 51 13.39 17.80 12.83
N LYS A 52 12.49 17.35 13.71
CA LYS A 52 11.75 18.18 14.68
C LYS A 52 11.00 19.35 14.03
N ARG A 53 10.59 19.19 12.77
CA ARG A 53 9.81 20.19 12.03
C ARG A 53 8.33 19.86 12.14
N ARG A 54 7.52 20.89 12.37
CA ARG A 54 6.05 20.80 12.41
C ARG A 54 5.39 20.99 11.05
N ASP A 55 6.13 21.47 10.05
CA ASP A 55 5.61 21.66 8.70
C ASP A 55 5.42 20.29 8.06
N ILE A 56 4.18 19.82 7.96
CA ILE A 56 3.86 18.49 7.42
C ILE A 56 3.32 18.64 6.01
N ILE A 57 3.67 17.70 5.13
CA ILE A 57 3.12 17.64 3.76
C ILE A 57 1.58 17.55 3.80
N MET A 58 1.02 16.82 4.77
CA MET A 58 -0.42 16.69 4.97
C MET A 58 -1.15 18.03 5.16
N GLU A 59 -0.47 19.06 5.66
CA GLU A 59 -1.09 20.34 6.00
C GLU A 59 -0.91 21.41 4.91
N ARG A 60 0.09 21.28 4.03
CA ARG A 60 0.43 22.36 3.08
C ARG A 60 0.19 22.06 1.61
N GLU A 61 0.29 20.81 1.14
CA GLU A 61 0.47 20.60 -0.31
C GLU A 61 -0.26 19.38 -0.87
N ILE A 62 -1.58 19.54 -1.00
CA ILE A 62 -2.49 18.63 -1.72
C ILE A 62 -1.91 18.26 -3.10
N THR A 63 -1.25 19.20 -3.77
CA THR A 63 -0.62 19.02 -5.08
C THR A 63 0.45 17.92 -5.08
N TYR A 64 1.36 17.87 -4.09
CA TYR A 64 2.38 16.82 -4.03
C TYR A 64 1.78 15.45 -3.71
N GLY A 65 0.73 15.41 -2.89
CA GLY A 65 -0.04 14.19 -2.63
C GLY A 65 -0.66 13.61 -3.90
N ILE A 66 -1.31 14.44 -4.72
CA ILE A 66 -1.91 14.03 -5.99
C ILE A 66 -0.85 13.55 -6.98
N ILE A 67 0.28 14.28 -7.10
CA ILE A 67 1.39 13.88 -7.97
C ILE A 67 1.95 12.52 -7.55
N LEU A 68 2.19 12.32 -6.25
CA LEU A 68 2.70 11.06 -5.72
C LEU A 68 1.75 9.90 -5.99
N ILE A 69 0.45 10.06 -5.71
CA ILE A 69 -0.57 9.03 -6.02
C ILE A 69 -0.56 8.71 -7.51
N SER A 70 -0.53 9.73 -8.37
CA SER A 70 -0.55 9.54 -9.83
C SER A 70 0.67 8.76 -10.32
N LEU A 71 1.87 9.10 -9.82
CA LEU A 71 3.10 8.38 -10.13
C LEU A 71 3.05 6.92 -9.67
N LEU A 72 2.51 6.66 -8.46
CA LEU A 72 2.34 5.30 -7.95
C LEU A 72 1.34 4.50 -8.82
N ILE A 73 0.22 5.10 -9.24
CA ILE A 73 -0.74 4.44 -10.14
C ILE A 73 -0.06 4.05 -11.45
N ILE A 74 0.58 5.01 -12.12
CA ILE A 74 1.23 4.79 -13.42
C ILE A 74 2.31 3.72 -13.29
N SER A 75 3.18 3.83 -12.27
CA SER A 75 4.26 2.87 -12.04
C SER A 75 3.75 1.44 -11.84
N ASN A 76 2.74 1.25 -10.98
CA ASN A 76 2.18 -0.08 -10.75
C ASN A 76 1.43 -0.60 -11.97
N TYR A 77 0.66 0.25 -12.65
CA TYR A 77 -0.06 -0.14 -13.86
C TYR A 77 0.91 -0.62 -14.94
N VAL A 78 1.95 0.15 -15.24
CA VAL A 78 2.99 -0.23 -16.21
C VAL A 78 3.68 -1.52 -15.77
N PHE A 79 4.09 -1.63 -14.50
CA PHE A 79 4.78 -2.81 -14.00
C PHE A 79 3.97 -4.10 -14.11
N PHE A 80 2.69 -4.08 -13.72
CA PHE A 80 1.85 -5.27 -13.70
C PHE A 80 1.21 -5.60 -15.05
N SER A 81 1.00 -4.60 -15.93
CA SER A 81 0.50 -4.82 -17.30
C SER A 81 1.58 -5.33 -18.26
N HIS A 82 2.84 -4.98 -18.02
CA HIS A 82 3.94 -5.38 -18.89
C HIS A 82 4.07 -6.91 -19.01
N ASN A 83 4.08 -7.41 -20.25
CA ASN A 83 4.27 -8.84 -20.59
C ASN A 83 3.36 -9.82 -19.81
N ASN A 84 2.11 -9.42 -19.53
CA ASN A 84 1.14 -10.19 -18.75
C ASN A 84 1.69 -10.64 -17.38
N ARG A 85 2.56 -9.83 -16.78
CA ARG A 85 3.22 -10.13 -15.51
C ARG A 85 2.22 -10.36 -14.38
N SER A 86 1.12 -9.60 -14.33
CA SER A 86 0.02 -9.82 -13.37
C SER A 86 -0.51 -11.26 -13.39
N MET A 87 -0.78 -11.80 -14.58
CA MET A 87 -1.30 -13.16 -14.74
C MET A 87 -0.24 -14.21 -14.40
N LYS A 88 1.03 -13.97 -14.75
CA LYS A 88 2.14 -14.87 -14.39
C LYS A 88 2.28 -14.99 -12.87
N ILE A 89 2.33 -13.85 -12.17
CA ILE A 89 2.43 -13.81 -10.70
C ILE A 89 1.18 -14.46 -10.07
N TRP A 90 0.00 -14.19 -10.62
CA TRP A 90 -1.24 -14.80 -10.13
C TRP A 90 -1.24 -16.33 -10.26
N ASN A 91 -0.83 -16.86 -11.42
CA ASN A 91 -0.74 -18.30 -11.64
C ASN A 91 0.30 -18.97 -10.72
N GLU A 92 1.45 -18.33 -10.52
CA GLU A 92 2.45 -18.79 -9.54
C GLU A 92 1.86 -18.85 -8.11
N TYR A 93 1.09 -17.83 -7.71
CA TYR A 93 0.42 -17.80 -6.41
C TYR A 93 -0.65 -18.88 -6.27
N LEU A 94 -1.42 -19.17 -7.32
CA LEU A 94 -2.41 -20.25 -7.32
C LEU A 94 -1.78 -21.63 -7.14
N ASN A 95 -0.57 -21.83 -7.68
CA ASN A 95 0.20 -23.06 -7.55
C ASN A 95 0.78 -23.27 -6.13
N TYR A 96 0.70 -22.27 -5.25
CA TYR A 96 1.14 -22.45 -3.86
C TYR A 96 0.17 -23.33 -3.07
N ASN A 97 0.74 -24.18 -2.21
CA ASN A 97 -0.04 -24.97 -1.27
C ASN A 97 -0.86 -24.06 -0.31
N LYS A 98 -1.92 -24.61 0.29
CA LYS A 98 -2.86 -23.85 1.14
C LYS A 98 -2.15 -23.14 2.30
N SER A 99 -1.16 -23.80 2.91
CA SER A 99 -0.36 -23.24 4.01
C SER A 99 0.45 -22.01 3.58
N LYS A 100 1.14 -22.08 2.44
CA LYS A 100 1.94 -20.97 1.90
C LYS A 100 1.07 -19.78 1.51
N ARG A 101 -0.09 -20.00 0.88
CA ARG A 101 -1.08 -18.94 0.60
C ARG A 101 -1.59 -18.27 1.88
N MET A 102 -1.90 -19.07 2.91
CA MET A 102 -2.35 -18.55 4.20
C MET A 102 -1.29 -17.67 4.87
N LYS A 103 0.00 -18.08 4.84
CA LYS A 103 1.11 -17.25 5.35
C LYS A 103 1.21 -15.91 4.64
N TYR A 104 1.11 -15.89 3.30
CA TYR A 104 1.15 -14.63 2.56
C TYR A 104 -0.03 -13.72 2.85
N ARG A 105 -1.25 -14.27 2.96
CA ARG A 105 -2.42 -13.50 3.38
C ARG A 105 -2.21 -12.87 4.75
N LEU A 106 -1.78 -13.67 5.73
CA LEU A 106 -1.53 -13.19 7.09
C LEU A 106 -0.49 -12.07 7.10
N PHE A 107 0.62 -12.27 6.38
CA PHE A 107 1.68 -11.28 6.24
C PHE A 107 1.17 -9.98 5.61
N SER A 108 0.38 -10.05 4.55
CA SER A 108 -0.23 -8.87 3.91
C SER A 108 -1.16 -8.11 4.86
N TYR A 109 -1.98 -8.81 5.65
CA TYR A 109 -2.86 -8.17 6.64
C TYR A 109 -2.09 -7.53 7.79
N ILE A 110 -1.07 -8.21 8.31
CA ILE A 110 -0.19 -7.65 9.35
C ILE A 110 0.44 -6.36 8.83
N LEU A 111 0.98 -6.37 7.60
CA LEU A 111 1.55 -5.16 7.00
C LEU A 111 0.55 -4.01 6.87
N MET A 112 -0.68 -4.29 6.40
CA MET A 112 -1.74 -3.27 6.33
C MET A 112 -2.04 -2.67 7.69
N ILE A 113 -2.30 -3.53 8.68
CA ILE A 113 -2.65 -3.11 10.04
C ILE A 113 -1.50 -2.30 10.65
N THR A 114 -0.26 -2.74 10.50
CA THR A 114 0.92 -2.02 10.98
C THR A 114 1.01 -0.63 10.38
N ILE A 115 0.83 -0.45 9.07
CA ILE A 115 0.90 0.88 8.44
C ILE A 115 -0.26 1.78 8.89
N ILE A 116 -1.46 1.24 9.05
CA ILE A 116 -2.60 2.01 9.59
C ILE A 116 -2.27 2.49 11.00
N ILE A 117 -1.82 1.59 11.87
CA ILE A 117 -1.43 1.90 13.25
C ILE A 117 -0.33 2.95 13.27
N LEU A 118 0.73 2.78 12.48
CA LEU A 118 1.85 3.71 12.40
C LEU A 118 1.44 5.10 11.92
N ASN A 119 0.55 5.20 10.92
CA ASN A 119 0.00 6.49 10.48
C ASN A 119 -0.83 7.15 11.59
N VAL A 120 -1.71 6.41 12.26
CA VAL A 120 -2.51 6.93 13.37
C VAL A 120 -1.60 7.43 14.50
N PHE A 121 -0.58 6.65 14.87
CA PHE A 121 0.40 7.06 15.87
C PHE A 121 1.20 8.28 15.43
N ALA A 122 1.62 8.38 14.17
CA ALA A 122 2.35 9.55 13.66
C ALA A 122 1.49 10.82 13.78
N VAL A 123 0.25 10.78 13.30
CA VAL A 123 -0.69 11.91 13.40
C VAL A 123 -0.98 12.28 14.86
N TYR A 124 -1.20 11.29 15.72
CA TYR A 124 -1.42 11.53 17.15
C TYR A 124 -0.21 12.19 17.82
N SER A 125 0.99 11.66 17.55
CA SER A 125 2.23 12.16 18.13
C SER A 125 2.52 13.58 17.68
N LEU A 126 2.22 13.87 16.42
CA LEU A 126 2.33 15.19 15.86
C LEU A 126 1.38 16.19 16.55
N ARG A 127 0.10 15.84 16.67
CA ARG A 127 -0.90 16.70 17.34
C ARG A 127 -0.54 17.02 18.77
N ASN A 128 0.06 16.06 19.48
CA ASN A 128 0.41 16.20 20.89
C ASN A 128 1.87 16.58 21.13
N ASN A 129 2.64 16.86 20.08
CA ASN A 129 4.07 17.19 20.15
C ASN A 129 4.92 16.14 20.89
N ILE A 130 4.62 14.85 20.68
CA ILE A 130 5.30 13.71 21.32
C ILE A 130 6.39 13.18 20.40
N TYR A 131 7.64 13.23 20.86
CA TYR A 131 8.77 12.59 20.21
C TYR A 131 8.91 11.15 20.72
N TRP A 132 9.23 10.22 19.83
CA TRP A 132 9.42 8.81 20.16
C TRP A 132 10.84 8.51 20.63
N PHE A 133 11.77 9.46 20.43
CA PHE A 133 13.18 9.41 20.76
C PHE A 133 13.63 10.72 21.39
#